data_AF-E6QNK2-F1
#
_entry.id   AF-E6QNK2-F1
#
_cell.length_a   1.000
_cell.length_b   1.000
_cell.length_c   1.000
_cell.angle_alpha   90.00
_cell.angle_beta   90.00
_cell.angle_gamma   90.00
#
_symmetry.space_group_name_H-M   'P 1'
#
loop_
_entity.id
_entity.type
_entity.pdbx_description
1 polymer ?
#
loop_
_entity_poly.entity_id
_entity_poly.type
_entity_poly.pdbx_seq_one_letter_code
_entity_poly.pdbx_strand_id
1 'polypeptide(L)'
;MAMKSSIKLKRTLLGLGILAASGMAHAEDTALNLSLPIESKAAHSFILASNDPASANLPVSVTSASPSTEFEPPLFSADKLHQYLGLTTIALVGLTALTAPDSGCEANCPPPGQQPPRQTNGTHARLGEAAAAMAAAAVTSGLITHWNDFHLEDGFTDPDNLHAMLGGAGALLMMYAVNKSANSSVPTSHAGMAELGGVMMAVAVKLTW
;
A
#
# COMPACT_ATOMS: atom_id res chain seq x y z
N MET A 1 -14.53 8.17 -47.31
CA MET A 1 -13.31 8.70 -46.65
C MET A 1 -13.28 8.10 -45.25
N ALA A 2 -12.37 7.15 -45.03
CA ALA A 2 -12.47 6.13 -43.99
C ALA A 2 -11.75 6.48 -42.67
N MET A 3 -12.36 6.00 -41.59
CA MET A 3 -11.91 5.83 -40.19
C MET A 3 -10.41 6.01 -39.89
N LYS A 4 -10.10 6.94 -38.98
CA LYS A 4 -8.87 6.96 -38.16
C LYS A 4 -9.21 7.47 -36.75
N SER A 5 -9.79 6.60 -35.91
CA SER A 5 -10.03 6.94 -34.49
C SER A 5 -10.04 5.70 -33.59
N SER A 6 -8.97 4.92 -33.58
CA SER A 6 -8.94 3.70 -32.74
C SER A 6 -7.54 3.25 -32.28
N ILE A 7 -6.51 4.11 -32.35
CA ILE A 7 -5.14 3.72 -31.97
C ILE A 7 -4.69 4.30 -30.61
N LYS A 8 -5.36 5.30 -30.03
CA LYS A 8 -4.92 5.92 -28.77
C LYS A 8 -5.45 5.28 -27.47
N LEU A 9 -6.36 4.30 -27.55
CA LEU A 9 -6.97 3.69 -26.35
C LEU A 9 -6.22 2.44 -25.83
N LYS A 10 -5.25 1.90 -26.57
CA LYS A 10 -4.55 0.65 -26.22
C LYS A 10 -3.22 0.85 -25.46
N ARG A 11 -2.89 2.07 -25.04
CA ARG A 11 -1.63 2.37 -24.34
C ARG A 11 -1.75 2.61 -22.83
N THR A 12 -2.96 2.55 -22.28
CA THR A 12 -3.21 2.84 -20.85
C THR A 12 -3.36 1.60 -19.96
N LEU A 13 -3.04 0.40 -20.46
CA LEU A 13 -3.23 -0.87 -19.74
C LEU A 13 -1.93 -1.70 -19.59
N LEU A 14 -0.78 -1.12 -19.94
CA LEU A 14 0.52 -1.80 -19.84
C LEU A 14 1.53 -0.85 -19.21
N GLY A 15 1.42 -0.64 -17.91
CA GLY A 15 2.31 0.30 -17.19
C GLY A 15 2.22 0.26 -15.67
N LEU A 16 1.66 -0.81 -15.09
CA LEU A 16 1.64 -1.01 -13.63
C LEU A 16 2.66 -2.05 -13.14
N GLY A 17 3.66 -2.39 -13.97
CA GLY A 17 4.59 -3.49 -13.72
C GLY A 17 6.06 -3.13 -13.63
N ILE A 18 6.48 -1.88 -13.85
CA ILE A 18 7.90 -1.51 -13.79
C ILE A 18 8.06 -0.10 -13.24
N LEU A 19 7.86 0.07 -11.93
CA LEU A 19 8.37 1.25 -11.23
C LEU A 19 8.84 0.93 -9.79
N ALA A 20 9.38 -0.28 -9.61
CA ALA A 20 10.10 -0.69 -8.40
C ALA A 20 11.63 -0.80 -8.61
N ALA A 21 12.16 -0.40 -9.76
CA ALA A 21 13.53 -0.73 -10.17
C ALA A 21 14.55 0.44 -10.12
N SER A 22 14.17 1.68 -9.83
CA SER A 22 15.10 2.82 -9.88
C SER A 22 15.84 3.12 -8.57
N GLY A 23 15.57 2.37 -7.49
CA GLY A 23 16.19 2.54 -6.17
C GLY A 23 17.05 1.38 -5.69
N MET A 24 17.19 0.30 -6.47
CA MET A 24 17.94 -0.89 -6.08
C MET A 24 19.08 -1.18 -7.06
N ALA A 25 19.97 -0.20 -7.23
CA ALA A 25 21.34 -0.50 -7.63
C ALA A 25 22.14 -0.64 -6.33
N HIS A 26 22.58 -1.85 -6.00
CA HIS A 26 23.20 -2.31 -4.74
C HIS A 26 22.26 -2.96 -3.71
N ALA A 27 21.58 -4.03 -4.11
CA ALA A 27 21.26 -5.16 -3.24
C ALA A 27 21.18 -6.44 -4.09
N GLU A 28 22.25 -6.72 -4.83
CA GLU A 28 22.49 -8.08 -5.34
C GLU A 28 22.94 -8.94 -4.14
N ASP A 29 22.48 -10.18 -4.12
CA ASP A 29 22.78 -11.24 -3.15
C ASP A 29 22.04 -11.23 -1.80
N THR A 30 20.71 -11.15 -1.84
CA THR A 30 19.92 -12.01 -0.95
C THR A 30 18.75 -12.57 -1.72
N ALA A 31 19.01 -13.70 -2.39
CA ALA A 31 17.95 -14.56 -2.89
C ALA A 31 16.88 -14.71 -1.80
N LEU A 32 15.64 -14.34 -2.11
CA LEU A 32 14.47 -14.74 -1.34
C LEU A 32 14.51 -16.26 -1.24
N ASN A 33 15.05 -16.75 -0.12
CA ASN A 33 15.12 -18.15 0.17
C ASN A 33 13.71 -18.57 0.58
N LEU A 34 12.86 -18.82 -0.41
CA LEU A 34 11.55 -19.45 -0.27
C LEU A 34 11.71 -20.96 0.00
N SER A 35 12.79 -21.38 0.68
CA SER A 35 12.83 -22.71 1.29
C SER A 35 11.94 -22.62 2.51
N LEU A 36 10.73 -23.14 2.38
CA LEU A 36 9.97 -23.62 3.53
C LEU A 36 10.95 -24.40 4.42
N PRO A 37 11.13 -24.05 5.70
CA PRO A 37 11.80 -24.95 6.60
C PRO A 37 10.90 -26.17 6.75
N ILE A 38 11.10 -27.18 5.89
CA ILE A 38 10.83 -28.57 6.25
C ILE A 38 11.93 -28.93 7.25
N GLU A 39 11.90 -28.28 8.42
CA GLU A 39 12.61 -28.80 9.57
C GLU A 39 11.69 -29.89 10.10
N SER A 40 12.04 -31.14 9.78
CA SER A 40 11.48 -32.34 10.38
C SER A 40 11.85 -32.39 11.87
N LYS A 41 11.29 -31.48 12.66
CA LYS A 41 11.21 -31.63 14.11
C LYS A 41 9.84 -32.21 14.41
N ALA A 42 9.91 -33.42 14.97
CA ALA A 42 8.83 -34.23 15.50
C ALA A 42 7.50 -33.49 15.63
N ALA A 43 6.48 -34.01 14.93
CA ALA A 43 5.10 -33.69 15.17
C ALA A 43 4.78 -33.87 16.66
N HIS A 44 4.94 -32.80 17.45
CA HIS A 44 4.21 -32.64 18.68
C HIS A 44 2.78 -32.36 18.24
N SER A 45 2.01 -33.44 18.23
CA SER A 45 0.56 -33.46 18.19
C SER A 45 0.02 -32.24 18.94
N PHE A 46 -0.55 -31.30 18.20
CA PHE A 46 -1.52 -30.37 18.74
C PHE A 46 -2.68 -31.24 19.23
N ILE A 47 -2.63 -31.65 20.49
CA ILE A 47 -3.77 -32.27 21.16
C ILE A 47 -4.77 -31.13 21.36
N LEU A 48 -5.66 -30.98 20.37
CA LEU A 48 -6.99 -30.47 20.63
C LEU A 48 -7.51 -31.28 21.82
N ALA A 49 -7.83 -30.62 22.93
CA ALA A 49 -8.42 -31.25 24.09
C ALA A 49 -9.77 -31.87 23.68
N SER A 50 -9.74 -33.13 23.28
CA SER A 50 -10.93 -33.98 23.23
C SER A 50 -11.36 -34.14 24.69
N ASN A 51 -12.45 -33.49 25.07
CA ASN A 51 -13.12 -33.76 26.34
C ASN A 51 -13.78 -35.14 26.23
N ASP A 52 -12.97 -36.19 26.34
CA ASP A 52 -13.43 -37.56 26.45
C ASP A 52 -13.69 -37.84 27.94
N PRO A 53 -14.93 -38.14 28.39
CA PRO A 53 -15.28 -38.23 29.81
C PRO A 53 -14.72 -39.47 30.53
N ALA A 54 -13.74 -40.17 29.95
CA ALA A 54 -13.34 -41.52 30.36
C ALA A 54 -11.97 -41.63 31.07
N SER A 55 -11.36 -40.55 31.54
CA SER A 55 -10.08 -40.65 32.28
C SER A 55 -9.97 -39.69 33.46
N ALA A 56 -10.88 -39.86 34.41
CA ALA A 56 -10.68 -39.37 35.78
C ALA A 56 -9.79 -40.35 36.54
N ASN A 57 -8.50 -40.01 36.71
CA ASN A 57 -7.59 -40.44 37.81
C ASN A 57 -6.12 -40.61 37.37
N LEU A 58 -5.51 -39.60 36.73
CA LEU A 58 -4.05 -39.48 36.72
C LEU A 58 -3.64 -38.23 37.51
N PRO A 59 -2.63 -38.32 38.40
CA PRO A 59 -2.13 -37.16 39.12
C PRO A 59 -1.53 -36.17 38.12
N VAL A 60 -2.15 -34.99 38.03
CA VAL A 60 -1.68 -33.87 37.21
C VAL A 60 -0.39 -33.35 37.83
N SER A 61 0.75 -33.74 37.26
CA SER A 61 2.01 -33.05 37.49
C SER A 61 1.89 -31.67 36.86
N VAL A 62 1.62 -30.65 37.68
CA VAL A 62 1.58 -29.25 37.26
C VAL A 62 3.02 -28.82 37.01
N THR A 63 3.52 -29.08 35.81
CA THR A 63 4.77 -28.47 35.35
C THR A 63 4.49 -26.97 35.26
N SER A 64 5.16 -26.19 36.11
CA SER A 64 5.15 -24.73 36.02
C SER A 64 5.45 -24.34 34.57
N ALA A 65 4.50 -23.69 33.91
CA ALA A 65 4.71 -23.15 32.57
C ALA A 65 5.93 -22.22 32.64
N SER A 66 6.98 -22.54 31.89
CA SER A 66 8.05 -21.58 31.65
C SER A 66 7.41 -20.29 31.12
N PRO A 67 7.83 -19.11 31.60
CA PRO A 67 7.30 -17.85 31.08
C PRO A 67 7.47 -17.87 29.56
N SER A 68 6.36 -17.74 28.83
CA SER A 68 6.40 -17.62 27.37
C SER A 68 7.26 -16.40 27.07
N THR A 69 8.38 -16.60 26.38
CA THR A 69 9.14 -15.50 25.80
C THR A 69 8.16 -14.64 25.01
N GLU A 70 8.09 -13.35 25.31
CA GLU A 70 7.20 -12.42 24.62
C GLU A 70 7.51 -12.49 23.11
N PHE A 71 6.46 -12.61 22.30
CA PHE A 71 6.62 -12.72 20.86
C PHE A 71 7.14 -11.40 20.31
N GLU A 72 8.39 -11.38 19.87
CA GLU A 72 8.95 -10.26 19.12
C GLU A 72 8.66 -10.45 17.63
N PRO A 73 7.83 -9.59 17.00
CA PRO A 73 7.56 -9.70 15.58
C PRO A 73 8.84 -9.42 14.78
N PRO A 74 9.09 -10.16 13.68
CA PRO A 74 10.24 -9.90 12.83
C PRO A 74 10.17 -8.48 12.25
N LEU A 75 11.32 -7.78 12.22
CA LEU A 75 11.42 -6.44 11.64
C LEU A 75 11.18 -6.42 10.12
N PHE A 76 11.41 -7.56 9.47
CA PHE A 76 11.22 -7.77 8.04
C PHE A 76 10.27 -8.95 7.83
N SER A 77 9.05 -8.63 7.41
CA SER A 77 8.06 -9.57 6.92
C SER A 77 7.25 -8.93 5.79
N ALA A 78 6.48 -9.74 5.08
CA ALA A 78 5.59 -9.22 4.05
C ALA A 78 4.53 -8.27 4.64
N ASP A 79 4.02 -8.58 5.83
CA ASP A 79 3.10 -7.72 6.58
C ASP A 79 3.74 -6.39 6.97
N LYS A 80 5.01 -6.42 7.42
CA LYS A 80 5.77 -5.19 7.73
C LYS A 80 6.05 -4.36 6.48
N LEU A 81 6.34 -5.00 5.35
CA LEU A 81 6.48 -4.29 4.08
C LEU A 81 5.18 -3.57 3.72
N HIS A 82 4.03 -4.27 3.75
CA HIS A 82 2.73 -3.66 3.49
C HIS A 82 2.46 -2.49 4.45
N GLN A 83 2.71 -2.68 5.75
CA GLN A 83 2.61 -1.64 6.76
C GLN A 83 3.45 -0.40 6.40
N TYR A 84 4.74 -0.57 6.12
CA TYR A 84 5.64 0.54 5.85
C TYR A 84 5.28 1.26 4.55
N LEU A 85 4.82 0.54 3.53
CA LEU A 85 4.31 1.14 2.29
C LEU A 85 3.08 2.01 2.55
N GLY A 86 2.13 1.52 3.36
CA GLY A 86 0.95 2.29 3.77
C GLY A 86 1.32 3.56 4.54
N LEU A 87 2.14 3.44 5.58
CA LEU A 87 2.56 4.59 6.40
C LEU A 87 3.38 5.61 5.60
N THR A 88 4.29 5.14 4.74
CA THR A 88 5.09 6.03 3.89
C THR A 88 4.21 6.76 2.89
N THR A 89 3.16 6.12 2.37
CA THR A 89 2.17 6.78 1.50
C THR A 89 1.53 7.95 2.23
N ILE A 90 1.08 7.78 3.48
CA ILE A 90 0.46 8.87 4.26
C ILE A 90 1.44 10.01 4.52
N ALA A 91 2.70 9.68 4.85
CA ALA A 91 3.74 10.69 5.03
C ALA A 91 3.97 11.51 3.73
N LEU A 92 4.06 10.83 2.58
CA LEU A 92 4.24 11.48 1.29
C LEU A 92 3.02 12.31 0.86
N VAL A 93 1.81 11.85 1.15
CA VAL A 93 0.58 12.65 0.95
C VAL A 93 0.65 13.94 1.76
N GLY A 94 1.03 13.87 3.04
CA GLY A 94 1.23 15.04 3.89
C GLY A 94 2.26 16.00 3.32
N LEU A 95 3.43 15.50 2.90
CA LEU A 95 4.48 16.32 2.26
C LEU A 95 4.01 16.92 0.93
N THR A 96 3.22 16.19 0.14
CA THR A 96 2.65 16.68 -1.13
C THR A 96 1.70 17.85 -0.88
N ALA A 97 0.85 17.74 0.15
CA ALA A 97 -0.05 18.81 0.55
C ALA A 97 0.71 20.06 1.03
N LEU A 98 1.77 19.88 1.84
CA LEU A 98 2.60 20.97 2.36
C LEU A 98 3.43 21.69 1.28
N THR A 99 3.67 21.03 0.15
CA THR A 99 4.43 21.58 -0.98
C THR A 99 3.52 22.10 -2.08
N ALA A 100 2.21 22.15 -1.86
CA ALA A 100 1.27 22.74 -2.80
C ALA A 100 1.69 24.18 -3.14
N PRO A 101 1.72 24.55 -4.43
CA PRO A 101 2.16 25.89 -4.82
C PRO A 101 1.08 26.93 -4.49
N ASP A 102 1.39 27.86 -3.59
CA ASP A 102 0.46 28.92 -3.17
C ASP A 102 0.24 30.02 -4.23
N SER A 103 1.13 30.10 -5.22
CA SER A 103 1.15 31.05 -6.36
C SER A 103 2.51 31.07 -7.08
N GLY A 104 3.53 30.43 -6.49
CA GLY A 104 4.88 30.38 -7.02
C GLY A 104 5.07 29.30 -8.08
N CYS A 105 5.88 29.61 -9.09
CA CYS A 105 6.52 28.60 -9.90
C CYS A 105 7.88 28.27 -9.26
N GLU A 106 8.30 27.00 -9.29
CA GLU A 106 9.62 26.61 -8.76
C GLU A 106 10.74 26.79 -9.80
N ALA A 107 10.46 26.67 -11.10
CA ALA A 107 11.45 26.78 -12.17
C ALA A 107 10.86 27.39 -13.46
N ASN A 108 11.60 28.29 -14.14
CA ASN A 108 11.17 28.94 -15.39
C ASN A 108 9.88 29.77 -15.25
N CYS A 109 9.82 30.64 -14.24
CA CYS A 109 8.62 31.44 -14.00
C CYS A 109 8.46 32.51 -15.07
N PRO A 110 7.24 32.67 -15.63
CA PRO A 110 7.02 33.73 -16.59
C PRO A 110 7.02 35.09 -15.90
N PRO A 111 7.15 36.18 -16.67
CA PRO A 111 7.11 37.54 -16.14
C PRO A 111 5.81 37.84 -15.37
N PRO A 112 5.83 38.85 -14.46
CA PRO A 112 4.64 39.30 -13.77
C PRO A 112 3.48 39.60 -14.73
N GLY A 113 2.29 39.06 -14.47
CA GLY A 113 1.10 39.24 -15.31
C GLY A 113 0.79 38.08 -16.27
N GLN A 114 1.64 37.04 -16.32
CA GLN A 114 1.34 35.78 -17.01
C GLN A 114 1.14 34.65 -16.00
N GLN A 115 0.12 33.81 -16.21
CA GLN A 115 -0.04 32.61 -15.39
C GLN A 115 1.16 31.67 -15.62
N PRO A 116 1.81 31.18 -14.55
CA PRO A 116 2.87 30.20 -14.68
C PRO A 116 2.35 28.94 -15.40
N PRO A 117 3.13 28.40 -16.35
CA PRO A 117 2.80 27.09 -16.91
C PRO A 117 2.79 26.06 -15.79
N ARG A 118 2.01 24.99 -15.98
CA ARG A 118 1.96 23.93 -14.98
C ARG A 118 3.34 23.31 -14.76
N GLN A 119 3.76 23.27 -13.49
CA GLN A 119 4.93 22.51 -13.06
C GLN A 119 4.56 21.04 -12.89
N THR A 120 4.94 20.19 -13.85
CA THR A 120 4.72 18.73 -13.76
C THR A 120 5.92 17.99 -13.17
N ASN A 121 7.02 18.68 -12.87
CA ASN A 121 8.28 18.10 -12.41
C ASN A 121 8.84 18.76 -11.15
N GLY A 122 8.10 19.69 -10.55
CA GLY A 122 8.43 20.35 -9.29
C GLY A 122 8.25 19.45 -8.06
N THR A 123 8.58 19.96 -6.87
CA THR A 123 8.55 19.24 -5.59
C THR A 123 7.19 18.61 -5.33
N HIS A 124 6.11 19.40 -5.44
CA HIS A 124 4.74 18.92 -5.31
C HIS A 124 4.42 17.75 -6.27
N ALA A 125 4.81 17.90 -7.55
CA ALA A 125 4.52 16.89 -8.56
C ALA A 125 5.28 15.58 -8.27
N ARG A 126 6.56 15.67 -7.91
CA ARG A 126 7.39 14.50 -7.58
C ARG A 126 6.91 13.79 -6.31
N LEU A 127 6.54 14.54 -5.28
CA LEU A 127 5.99 13.97 -4.06
C LEU A 127 4.63 13.30 -4.32
N GLY A 128 3.79 13.91 -5.15
CA GLY A 128 2.51 13.32 -5.55
C GLY A 128 2.68 12.03 -6.36
N GLU A 129 3.62 12.01 -7.31
CA GLU A 129 3.97 10.81 -8.07
C GLU A 129 4.51 9.71 -7.16
N ALA A 130 5.42 10.06 -6.23
CA ALA A 130 5.95 9.11 -5.25
C ALA A 130 4.84 8.58 -4.33
N ALA A 131 3.94 9.43 -3.83
CA ALA A 131 2.80 9.03 -3.01
C ALA A 131 1.90 8.05 -3.77
N ALA A 132 1.57 8.34 -5.04
CA ALA A 132 0.76 7.44 -5.86
C ALA A 132 1.46 6.09 -6.14
N ALA A 133 2.77 6.11 -6.39
CA ALA A 133 3.54 4.88 -6.57
C ALA A 133 3.58 4.03 -5.30
N MET A 134 3.79 4.66 -4.13
CA MET A 134 3.78 3.97 -2.84
C MET A 134 2.38 3.45 -2.49
N ALA A 135 1.33 4.19 -2.82
CA ALA A 135 -0.06 3.75 -2.67
C ALA A 135 -0.34 2.50 -3.49
N ALA A 136 0.09 2.49 -4.76
CA ALA A 136 -0.03 1.32 -5.62
C ALA A 136 0.75 0.12 -5.05
N ALA A 137 1.98 0.33 -4.59
CA ALA A 137 2.78 -0.72 -3.96
C ALA A 137 2.15 -1.24 -2.66
N ALA A 138 1.54 -0.37 -1.85
CA ALA A 138 0.83 -0.76 -0.63
C ALA A 138 -0.38 -1.64 -0.97
N VAL A 139 -1.19 -1.26 -1.96
CA VAL A 139 -2.32 -2.08 -2.42
C VAL A 139 -1.84 -3.42 -3.00
N THR A 140 -0.81 -3.41 -3.84
CA THR A 140 -0.27 -4.65 -4.42
C THR A 140 0.30 -5.58 -3.36
N SER A 141 1.08 -5.08 -2.41
CA SER A 141 1.61 -5.90 -1.31
C SER A 141 0.49 -6.45 -0.44
N GLY A 142 -0.52 -5.63 -0.11
CA GLY A 142 -1.68 -6.08 0.68
C GLY A 142 -2.49 -7.15 -0.02
N LEU A 143 -2.70 -7.02 -1.34
CA LEU A 143 -3.34 -8.06 -2.14
C LEU A 143 -2.53 -9.37 -2.19
N ILE A 144 -1.21 -9.32 -2.04
CA ILE A 144 -0.37 -10.54 -2.02
C ILE A 144 -0.40 -11.19 -0.65
N THR A 145 -0.37 -10.42 0.43
CA THR A 145 -0.21 -10.93 1.80
C THR A 145 -1.53 -11.21 2.50
N HIS A 146 -2.57 -10.43 2.19
CA HIS A 146 -3.87 -10.44 2.87
C HIS A 146 -5.02 -10.85 1.95
N TRP A 147 -4.73 -11.53 0.82
CA TRP A 147 -5.78 -11.95 -0.12
C TRP A 147 -6.87 -12.79 0.55
N ASN A 148 -6.48 -13.67 1.47
CA ASN A 148 -7.38 -14.59 2.14
C ASN A 148 -8.13 -13.95 3.31
N ASP A 149 -7.85 -12.69 3.65
CA ASP A 149 -8.53 -11.99 4.73
C ASP A 149 -9.83 -11.35 4.20
N PHE A 150 -9.92 -11.13 2.88
CA PHE A 150 -11.07 -10.50 2.23
C PHE A 150 -12.18 -11.51 1.92
N HIS A 151 -13.32 -11.34 2.59
CA HIS A 151 -14.52 -12.16 2.40
C HIS A 151 -15.75 -11.28 2.21
N LEU A 152 -16.26 -11.20 0.97
CA LEU A 152 -17.41 -10.35 0.63
C LEU A 152 -18.67 -10.69 1.43
N GLU A 153 -18.81 -11.95 1.84
CA GLU A 153 -19.89 -12.46 2.68
C GLU A 153 -19.94 -11.84 4.08
N ASP A 154 -18.80 -11.35 4.60
CA ASP A 154 -18.72 -10.70 5.92
C ASP A 154 -19.25 -9.25 5.89
N GLY A 155 -19.55 -8.74 4.70
CA GLY A 155 -20.25 -7.48 4.48
C GLY A 155 -19.36 -6.24 4.47
N PHE A 156 -19.94 -5.10 4.10
CA PHE A 156 -19.20 -3.84 3.90
C PHE A 156 -18.76 -3.13 5.19
N THR A 157 -19.17 -3.62 6.37
CA THR A 157 -18.75 -3.06 7.66
C THR A 157 -17.63 -3.85 8.29
N ASP A 158 -17.27 -4.99 7.71
CA ASP A 158 -16.12 -5.77 8.15
C ASP A 158 -14.84 -4.93 7.99
N PRO A 159 -13.97 -4.86 9.02
CA PRO A 159 -12.75 -4.06 8.99
C PRO A 159 -11.80 -4.41 7.85
N ASP A 160 -11.67 -5.69 7.47
CA ASP A 160 -10.74 -6.14 6.42
C ASP A 160 -11.28 -5.77 5.04
N ASN A 161 -12.59 -5.97 4.82
CA ASN A 161 -13.28 -5.50 3.62
C ASN A 161 -13.20 -3.97 3.48
N LEU A 162 -13.40 -3.23 4.57
CA LEU A 162 -13.28 -1.77 4.58
C LEU A 162 -11.85 -1.32 4.32
N HIS A 163 -10.85 -1.97 4.92
CA HIS A 163 -9.43 -1.68 4.70
C HIS A 163 -9.08 -1.85 3.21
N ALA A 164 -9.44 -2.99 2.61
CA ALA A 164 -9.19 -3.28 1.21
C ALA A 164 -9.90 -2.27 0.28
N MET A 165 -11.17 -1.97 0.55
CA MET A 165 -11.96 -1.03 -0.26
C MET A 165 -11.43 0.40 -0.16
N LEU A 166 -11.19 0.91 1.05
CA LEU A 166 -10.73 2.28 1.28
C LEU A 166 -9.27 2.46 0.81
N GLY A 167 -8.41 1.48 1.07
CA GLY A 167 -7.02 1.48 0.60
C GLY A 167 -6.95 1.47 -0.93
N GLY A 168 -7.70 0.57 -1.57
CA GLY A 168 -7.78 0.46 -3.02
C GLY A 168 -8.38 1.71 -3.68
N ALA A 169 -9.53 2.18 -3.21
CA ALA A 169 -10.17 3.39 -3.74
C ALA A 169 -9.30 4.63 -3.52
N GLY A 170 -8.67 4.74 -2.35
CA GLY A 170 -7.76 5.84 -2.03
C GLY A 170 -6.56 5.89 -2.97
N ALA A 171 -5.92 4.75 -3.24
CA ALA A 171 -4.83 4.64 -4.20
C ALA A 171 -5.28 5.02 -5.64
N LEU A 172 -6.46 4.55 -6.07
CA LEU A 172 -7.03 4.90 -7.38
C LEU A 172 -7.29 6.39 -7.53
N LEU A 173 -7.84 7.04 -6.50
CA LEU A 173 -8.08 8.49 -6.50
C LEU A 173 -6.79 9.29 -6.58
N MET A 174 -5.74 8.87 -5.86
CA MET A 174 -4.43 9.52 -5.94
C MET A 174 -3.78 9.34 -7.31
N MET A 175 -3.78 8.11 -7.85
CA MET A 175 -3.28 7.85 -9.21
C MET A 175 -4.07 8.66 -10.25
N TYR A 176 -5.40 8.77 -10.10
CA TYR A 176 -6.24 9.59 -10.95
C TYR A 176 -5.86 11.07 -10.86
N ALA A 177 -5.64 11.60 -9.65
CA ALA A 177 -5.25 13.00 -9.45
C ALA A 177 -3.89 13.31 -10.09
N VAL A 178 -2.90 12.43 -9.91
CA VAL A 178 -1.57 12.53 -10.54
C VAL A 178 -1.68 12.43 -12.06
N ASN A 179 -2.43 11.48 -12.60
CA ASN A 179 -2.62 11.33 -14.04
C ASN A 179 -3.36 12.53 -14.67
N LYS A 180 -4.42 13.02 -14.02
CA LYS A 180 -5.13 14.25 -14.41
C LYS A 180 -4.20 15.46 -14.35
N SER A 181 -3.27 15.46 -13.40
CA SER A 181 -2.26 16.50 -13.26
C SER A 181 -1.27 16.49 -14.42
N ALA A 182 -0.60 15.36 -14.63
CA ALA A 182 0.47 15.19 -15.60
C ALA A 182 0.03 15.39 -17.06
N ASN A 183 -1.24 15.11 -17.38
CA ASN A 183 -1.78 15.23 -18.74
C ASN A 183 -2.40 16.60 -19.06
N SER A 184 -2.20 17.62 -18.23
CA SER A 184 -2.72 18.95 -18.49
C SER A 184 -1.62 19.99 -18.64
N SER A 185 -1.72 20.81 -19.68
CA SER A 185 -0.84 21.97 -19.92
C SER A 185 -1.25 23.21 -19.13
N VAL A 186 -2.47 23.22 -18.57
CA VAL A 186 -3.00 24.30 -17.73
C VAL A 186 -3.24 23.81 -16.30
N PRO A 187 -3.26 24.70 -15.29
CA PRO A 187 -3.66 24.33 -13.94
C PRO A 187 -5.04 23.65 -13.92
N THR A 188 -5.18 22.54 -13.18
CA THR A 188 -6.45 21.80 -13.04
C THR A 188 -6.80 21.60 -11.58
N SER A 189 -8.10 21.52 -11.28
CA SER A 189 -8.57 21.05 -9.97
C SER A 189 -8.33 19.53 -9.87
N HIS A 190 -7.38 19.15 -9.03
CA HIS A 190 -7.01 17.76 -8.75
C HIS A 190 -6.73 17.49 -7.26
N ALA A 191 -6.45 18.54 -6.48
CA ALA A 191 -6.17 18.46 -5.04
C ALA A 191 -7.29 17.71 -4.28
N GLY A 192 -8.57 18.06 -4.48
CA GLY A 192 -9.66 17.39 -3.79
C GLY A 192 -9.76 15.87 -4.01
N MET A 193 -9.34 15.39 -5.19
CA MET A 193 -9.28 13.93 -5.45
C MET A 193 -8.09 13.29 -4.72
N ALA A 194 -6.93 13.95 -4.72
CA ALA A 194 -5.76 13.49 -3.99
C ALA A 194 -5.99 13.51 -2.47
N GLU A 195 -6.62 14.55 -1.95
CA GLU A 195 -6.98 14.71 -0.54
C GLU A 195 -7.98 13.64 -0.10
N LEU A 196 -9.07 13.45 -0.85
CA LEU A 196 -10.02 12.38 -0.56
C LEU A 196 -9.32 11.01 -0.60
N GLY A 197 -8.47 10.77 -1.61
CA GLY A 197 -7.71 9.54 -1.71
C GLY A 197 -6.78 9.31 -0.51
N GLY A 198 -6.08 10.35 -0.08
CA GLY A 198 -5.22 10.35 1.11
C GLY A 198 -6.00 10.08 2.40
N VAL A 199 -7.16 10.71 2.59
CA VAL A 199 -8.05 10.47 3.74
C VAL A 199 -8.54 9.02 3.75
N MET A 200 -8.98 8.48 2.60
CA MET A 200 -9.42 7.08 2.51
C MET A 200 -8.29 6.12 2.90
N MET A 201 -7.06 6.35 2.42
CA MET A 201 -5.93 5.53 2.81
C MET A 201 -5.56 5.69 4.29
N ALA A 202 -5.65 6.89 4.86
CA ALA A 202 -5.41 7.10 6.29
C ALA A 202 -6.43 6.35 7.15
N VAL A 203 -7.71 6.36 6.75
CA VAL A 203 -8.75 5.56 7.41
C VAL A 203 -8.47 4.06 7.25
N ALA A 204 -8.08 3.61 6.06
CA ALA A 204 -7.72 2.21 5.84
C ALA A 204 -6.60 1.77 6.79
N VAL A 205 -5.52 2.55 6.91
CA VAL A 205 -4.46 2.31 7.90
C VAL A 205 -5.02 2.33 9.32
N LYS A 206 -5.94 3.22 9.68
CA LYS A 206 -6.48 3.22 11.05
C LYS A 206 -7.34 1.99 11.39
N LEU A 207 -7.93 1.33 10.40
CA LEU A 207 -8.77 0.15 10.63
C LEU A 207 -7.97 -1.10 11.04
N THR A 208 -6.70 -1.18 10.62
CA THR A 208 -5.82 -2.31 10.92
C THR A 208 -4.78 -2.00 12.01
N TRP A 209 -4.70 -0.74 12.48
CA TRP A 209 -3.70 -0.24 13.44
C TRP A 209 -4.30 0.69 14.50
#